data_AF-A0A848P7S4-F1
#
_entry.id   AF-A0A848P7S4-F1
#
_cell.length_a   1.000
_cell.length_b   1.000
_cell.length_c   1.000
_cell.angle_alpha   90.00
_cell.angle_beta   90.00
_cell.angle_gamma   90.00
#
_symmetry.space_group_name_H-M   'P 1'
#
loop_
_entity.id
_entity.type
_entity.pdbx_description
1 polymer ?
#
loop_
_entity_poly.entity_id
_entity_poly.type
_entity_poly.pdbx_seq_one_letter_code
_entity_poly.pdbx_strand_id
1 'polypeptide(L)' 'MPSSGEMDLDIALRKIHELALSDGDLGYAYWYQVGQLLRRAAEMQGEIDALNQELQLCRARLNRAE' A
#
# COMPACT_ATOMS: atom_id res chain seq x y z
N MET A 1 16.88 1.96 8.25
CA MET A 1 16.53 0.77 9.04
C MET A 1 15.16 0.33 8.56
N PRO A 2 14.93 -0.95 8.21
CA PRO A 2 13.57 -1.38 7.89
C PRO A 2 12.79 -1.37 9.20
N SER A 3 11.78 -0.53 9.27
CA SER A 3 10.83 -0.45 10.38
C SER A 3 10.26 -1.84 10.62
N SER A 4 10.38 -2.36 11.84
CA SER A 4 9.71 -3.58 12.25
C SER A 4 8.20 -3.42 12.00
N GLY A 5 7.68 -4.02 10.92
CA GLY A 5 6.25 -3.98 10.63
C GLY A 5 5.84 -3.50 9.24
N GLU A 6 6.76 -3.36 8.28
CA GLU A 6 6.36 -3.22 6.87
C GLU A 6 5.75 -4.55 6.41
N MET A 7 4.43 -4.65 6.55
CA MET A 7 3.67 -5.82 6.15
C MET A 7 3.80 -5.95 4.63
N ASP A 8 4.44 -7.02 4.18
CA ASP A 8 4.46 -7.36 2.76
C ASP A 8 3.02 -7.61 2.30
N LEU A 9 2.50 -6.65 1.56
CA LEU A 9 1.12 -6.63 1.14
C LEU A 9 0.81 -7.79 0.20
N ASP A 10 1.76 -8.20 -0.64
CA ASP A 10 1.57 -9.33 -1.54
C ASP A 10 1.42 -10.63 -0.75
N ILE A 11 2.24 -10.81 0.29
CA ILE A 11 2.11 -11.97 1.20
C ILE A 11 0.77 -11.92 1.96
N ALA A 12 0.35 -10.75 2.42
CA ALA A 12 -0.91 -10.59 3.14
C ALA A 12 -2.12 -10.89 2.24
N LEU A 13 -2.15 -10.35 1.02
CA LEU A 13 -3.22 -10.56 0.05
C LEU A 13 -3.31 -12.01 -0.39
N ARG A 14 -2.17 -12.67 -0.59
CA ARG A 14 -2.12 -14.10 -0.92
C ARG A 14 -2.73 -14.95 0.20
N LYS A 15 -2.38 -14.68 1.46
CA LYS A 15 -2.95 -15.41 2.60
C LYS A 15 -4.46 -15.18 2.76
N ILE A 16 -4.92 -13.93 2.56
CA ILE A 16 -6.36 -13.60 2.57
C ILE A 16 -7.09 -14.40 1.49
N HIS A 17 -6.51 -14.48 0.28
CA HIS A 17 -7.09 -15.25 -0.82
C HIS A 17 -7.17 -16.75 -0.51
N GLU A 18 -6.13 -17.34 0.08
CA GLU A 18 -6.10 -18.75 0.50
C GLU A 18 -7.16 -19.05 1.58
N LEU A 19 -7.32 -18.15 2.56
CA LEU A 19 -8.34 -18.29 3.60
C LEU A 19 -9.76 -18.15 3.03
N ALA A 20 -9.97 -17.21 2.11
CA ALA A 20 -11.28 -16.94 1.55
C ALA A 20 -11.82 -18.09 0.67
N LEU A 21 -10.93 -18.81 -0.01
CA LEU A 21 -11.28 -20.04 -0.75
C LEU A 21 -11.78 -21.16 0.17
N SER A 22 -11.38 -21.15 1.45
CA SER A 22 -11.76 -22.18 2.41
C SER A 22 -13.21 -22.02 2.93
N ASP A 23 -13.76 -20.80 2.89
CA ASP A 23 -15.12 -20.46 3.38
C ASP A 23 -16.20 -20.49 2.27
N GLY A 24 -15.85 -20.90 1.05
CA GLY A 24 -16.75 -20.96 -0.11
C GLY A 24 -16.92 -19.62 -0.87
N ASP A 25 -17.73 -19.63 -1.92
CA ASP A 25 -17.80 -18.57 -2.93
C ASP A 25 -18.18 -17.18 -2.39
N LEU A 26 -18.99 -17.11 -1.33
CA LEU A 26 -19.41 -15.85 -0.72
C LEU A 26 -18.26 -15.20 0.09
N GLY A 27 -17.47 -16.01 0.81
CA GLY A 27 -16.27 -15.56 1.51
C GLY A 27 -15.22 -15.07 0.52
N TYR A 28 -15.04 -15.80 -0.58
CA TYR A 28 -14.13 -15.44 -1.66
C TYR A 28 -14.41 -14.04 -2.24
N ALA A 29 -15.65 -13.76 -2.65
CA ALA A 29 -15.99 -12.48 -3.26
C ALA A 29 -15.77 -11.28 -2.31
N TYR A 30 -16.13 -11.45 -1.03
CA TYR A 30 -15.95 -10.42 -0.02
C TYR A 30 -14.47 -10.13 0.27
N TRP A 31 -13.68 -11.17 0.53
CA TRP A 31 -12.25 -11.03 0.82
C TRP A 31 -11.45 -10.56 -0.40
N TYR A 32 -11.89 -10.90 -1.61
CA TYR A 32 -11.31 -10.35 -2.84
C TYR A 32 -11.48 -8.82 -2.91
N GLN A 33 -12.67 -8.30 -2.59
CA GLN A 33 -12.91 -6.85 -2.54
C GLN A 33 -12.05 -6.17 -1.46
N VAL A 34 -11.93 -6.77 -0.28
CA VAL A 34 -11.04 -6.28 0.77
C VAL A 34 -9.58 -6.23 0.28
N GLY A 35 -9.13 -7.26 -0.43
CA GLY A 35 -7.79 -7.30 -1.00
C GLY A 35 -7.53 -6.19 -2.01
N GLN A 36 -8.50 -5.91 -2.89
CA GLN A 36 -8.42 -4.81 -3.85
C GLN A 36 -8.34 -3.44 -3.16
N LEU A 37 -9.08 -3.24 -2.06
CA LEU A 37 -9.01 -2.01 -1.27
C LEU A 37 -7.63 -1.80 -0.65
N LEU A 38 -7.05 -2.85 -0.07
CA LEU A 38 -5.71 -2.79 0.53
C LEU A 38 -4.64 -2.50 -0.53
N ARG A 39 -4.74 -3.12 -1.71
CA ARG A 39 -3.84 -2.85 -2.84
C ARG A 39 -3.88 -1.38 -3.26
N ARG A 40 -5.08 -0.83 -3.46
CA ARG A 40 -5.26 0.59 -3.82
C ARG A 40 -4.70 1.52 -2.75
N ALA A 41 -4.88 1.19 -1.47
CA ALA A 41 -4.35 1.98 -0.37
C ALA A 41 -2.81 2.02 -0.39
N ALA A 42 -2.15 0.90 -0.69
CA ALA A 42 -0.70 0.85 -0.80
C ALA A 42 -0.18 1.59 -2.04
N GLU A 43 -0.86 1.48 -3.18
CA GLU A 43 -0.56 2.28 -4.38
C GLU A 43 -0.64 3.78 -4.07
N MET A 44 -1.71 4.22 -3.39
CA MET A 44 -1.85 5.62 -2.94
C MET A 44 -0.77 6.05 -1.95
N GLN A 45 -0.34 5.18 -1.04
CA GLN A 45 0.76 5.48 -0.11
C GLN A 45 2.07 5.72 -0.88
N GLY A 46 2.36 4.91 -1.90
CA GLY A 46 3.51 5.12 -2.78
C GLY A 46 3.47 6.45 -3.53
N GLU A 47 2.30 6.86 -4.03
CA GLU A 47 2.10 8.17 -4.64
C GLU A 47 2.33 9.32 -3.65
N ILE A 48 1.80 9.21 -2.43
CA ILE A 48 2.00 10.20 -1.36
C ILE A 48 3.49 10.34 -1.03
N ASP A 49 4.22 9.23 -0.93
CA ASP A 49 5.65 9.25 -0.63
C ASP A 49 6.45 9.91 -1.77
N ALA A 50 6.10 9.64 -3.03
CA ALA A 50 6.71 10.29 -4.19
C ALA A 50 6.44 11.81 -4.19
N LEU A 51 5.19 12.22 -4.00
CA LEU A 51 4.82 13.64 -3.93
C LEU A 51 5.51 14.36 -2.76
N ASN A 52 5.64 13.70 -1.62
CA ASN A 52 6.39 14.24 -0.48
C ASN A 52 7.87 14.46 -0.83
N GLN A 53 8.50 13.51 -1.52
CA GLN A 53 9.90 13.66 -1.96
C GLN A 53 10.05 14.84 -2.94
N GLU A 54 9.16 14.97 -3.92
CA GLU A 54 9.17 16.09 -4.86
C GLU A 54 9.00 17.44 -4.14
N LEU A 55 8.08 17.52 -3.18
CA LEU A 55 7.87 18.72 -2.38
C LEU A 55 9.12 19.12 -1.59
N GLN A 56 9.83 18.15 -1.02
CA GLN A 56 11.08 18.42 -0.31
C GLN A 56 12.18 18.94 -1.25
N LEU A 57 12.28 18.38 -2.47
CA LEU A 57 13.22 18.88 -3.47
C LEU A 57 12.90 20.32 -3.90
N CYS A 58 11.63 20.64 -4.11
CA CYS A 58 11.19 21.99 -4.43
C CYS A 58 11.55 22.99 -3.31
N ARG A 59 11.27 22.63 -2.04
CA ARG A 59 11.63 23.44 -0.88
C ARG A 59 13.14 23.65 -0.77
N ALA A 60 13.93 22.60 -0.98
CA ALA A 60 15.39 22.71 -0.95
C ALA A 60 15.95 23.59 -2.07
N ARG A 61 15.33 23.60 -3.26
CA ARG A 61 15.71 24.50 -4.36
C ARG A 61 15.38 25.95 -4.03
N LEU A 62 14.21 26.21 -3.45
CA LEU A 62 13.81 27.55 -3.03
C LEU A 62 14.79 28.13 -2.00
N ASN A 63 15.10 27.35 -0.95
CA ASN A 63 16.04 27.77 0.11
C ASN A 63 17.49 27.96 -0.37
N ARG A 64 17.86 27.49 -1.56
CA ARG A 64 19.18 27.72 -2.17
C ARG A 64 19.22 28.93 -3.09
N ALA A 65 18.05 29.44 -3.49
CA ALA A 65 17.91 30.61 -4.34
C ALA A 65 17.75 31.91 -3.52
N GLU A 66 17.49 31.78 -2.21
CA GLU A 66 17.60 32.82 -1.18
C GLU A 66 19.03 32.89 -0.61
#